data_AF-A0AAD1R3H9-F1
#
_entry.id   AF-A0AAD1R3H9-F1
#
_cell.length_a   1.000
_cell.length_b   1.000
_cell.length_c   1.000
_cell.angle_alpha   90.00
_cell.angle_beta   90.00
_cell.angle_gamma   90.00
#
_symmetry.space_group_name_H-M   'P 1'
#
loop_
_entity.id
_entity.type
_entity.pdbx_description
1 polymer ?
#
loop_
_entity_poly.entity_id
_entity_poly.type
_entity_poly.pdbx_seq_one_letter_code
_entity_poly.pdbx_strand_id
1 'polypeptide(L)' 'IDKTEDKSLEERGRILISLKYSSQKSGLLVGIIRCAHLAAMDANGYSDPYVKT' A
#
# COMPACT_ATOMS: atom_id res chain seq x y z
N ILE A 1 27.34 -21.47 -6.55
CA ILE A 1 26.99 -20.29 -5.72
C ILE A 1 25.69 -19.76 -6.28
N ASP A 2 24.59 -20.32 -5.77
CA ASP A 2 23.26 -19.97 -6.20
C ASP A 2 22.90 -18.59 -5.62
N LYS A 3 22.76 -17.59 -6.49
CA LYS A 3 22.30 -16.24 -6.12
C LYS A 3 20.95 -16.01 -6.78
N THR A 4 19.98 -16.81 -6.38
CA THR A 4 18.57 -16.61 -6.70
C THR A 4 17.80 -16.39 -5.41
N GLU A 5 18.28 -15.45 -4.57
CA GLU A 5 17.56 -15.04 -3.36
C GLU A 5 16.42 -14.09 -3.75
N ASP A 6 15.21 -14.64 -3.66
CA ASP A 6 13.91 -13.99 -3.51
C ASP A 6 13.90 -12.46 -3.30
N LYS A 7 13.80 -11.69 -4.39
CA LYS A 7 13.32 -10.29 -4.39
C LYS A 7 11.86 -10.14 -3.91
N SER A 8 11.21 -11.24 -3.51
CA SER A 8 9.79 -11.33 -3.22
C SER A 8 9.41 -10.89 -1.80
N LEU A 9 10.39 -10.60 -0.92
CA LEU A 9 10.17 -10.27 0.50
C LEU A 9 10.68 -8.89 0.94
N GLU A 10 11.03 -7.98 0.02
CA GLU A 10 11.34 -6.59 0.43
C GLU A 10 10.08 -5.93 1.02
N GLU A 11 10.17 -5.45 2.27
CA GLU A 11 9.10 -4.72 2.94
C GLU A 11 8.79 -3.43 2.16
N ARG A 12 7.60 -3.35 1.55
CA ARG A 12 7.14 -2.19 0.76
C ARG A 12 6.29 -1.20 1.57
N GLY A 13 6.25 -1.39 2.88
CA GLY A 13 5.42 -0.63 3.79
C GLY A 13 4.02 -1.19 3.97
N ARG A 14 3.19 -0.41 4.65
CA ARG A 14 1.84 -0.80 5.07
C ARG A 14 0.86 0.34 4.82
N ILE A 15 -0.39 -0.01 4.51
CA ILE A 15 -1.49 0.93 4.29
C ILE A 15 -2.61 0.64 5.29
N LEU A 16 -3.16 1.70 5.88
CA LEU A 16 -4.32 1.64 6.75
C LEU A 16 -5.58 1.96 5.93
N ILE A 17 -6.50 1.00 5.89
CA ILE A 17 -7.76 1.09 5.13
C ILE A 17 -8.94 0.87 6.10
N SER A 18 -10.01 1.63 5.93
CA SER A 18 -11.30 1.37 6.57
C SER A 18 -12.30 0.76 5.58
N LEU A 19 -13.06 -0.23 6.06
CA LEU A 19 -14.09 -0.90 5.27
C LEU A 19 -15.41 -0.79 6.02
N LYS A 20 -16.45 -0.28 5.34
CA LYS A 20 -17.79 -0.18 5.90
C LYS A 20 -18.83 -0.48 4.85
N TYR A 21 -19.64 -1.52 5.07
CA TYR A 21 -20.81 -1.73 4.25
C TYR A 21 -21.95 -0.78 4.68
N SER A 22 -22.54 -0.09 3.70
CA SER A 22 -23.69 0.79 3.91
C SER A 22 -24.91 0.19 3.21
N SER A 23 -25.80 -0.43 3.97
CA SER A 23 -27.04 -1.01 3.42
C SER A 23 -27.94 0.05 2.78
N GLN A 24 -27.97 1.28 3.30
CA GLN A 24 -28.74 2.39 2.71
C GLN A 24 -28.26 2.76 1.31
N LYS A 25 -26.96 2.65 1.04
CA LYS A 25 -26.36 2.92 -0.28
C LYS A 25 -26.19 1.65 -1.11
N SER A 26 -26.57 0.48 -0.57
CA SER A 26 -26.28 -0.84 -1.11
C SER A 26 -24.84 -0.97 -1.61
N GLY A 27 -23.86 -0.51 -0.81
CA GLY A 27 -22.48 -0.37 -1.28
C GLY A 27 -21.44 -0.48 -0.17
N LEU A 28 -20.23 -0.90 -0.56
CA LEU A 28 -19.06 -0.94 0.31
C LEU A 28 -18.30 0.39 0.22
N LEU A 29 -18.18 1.09 1.34
CA LEU A 29 -17.32 2.24 1.48
C LEU A 29 -15.91 1.78 1.84
N VAL A 30 -14.93 2.19 1.04
CA VAL A 30 -13.50 1.94 1.25
C VAL A 30 -12.82 3.27 1.52
N GLY A 31 -12.27 3.45 2.73
CA GLY A 31 -11.53 4.65 3.11
C GLY A 31 -10.03 4.39 3.11
N ILE A 32 -9.29 5.12 2.28
CA ILE A 32 -7.82 5.12 2.30
C ILE A 32 -7.35 6.15 3.35
N ILE A 33 -6.73 5.71 4.44
CA ILE A 33 -6.45 6.58 5.59
C ILE A 33 -5.02 7.13 5.53
N ARG A 34 -4.02 6.24 5.55
CA ARG A 34 -2.58 6.61 5.53
C ARG A 34 -1.70 5.42 5.16
N CYS A 35 -0.47 5.71 4.77
CA CYS A 35 0.58 4.72 4.59
C CYS A 35 1.71 4.92 5.62
N ALA A 36 2.49 3.87 5.89
CA ALA A 36 3.66 3.92 6.76
C ALA A 36 4.76 2.99 6.24
N HIS A 37 6.02 3.39 6.41
CA HIS A 37 7.22 2.65 5.97
C HIS A 37 7.20 2.29 4.48
N LEU A 38 6.64 3.16 3.63
CA LEU A 38 6.69 2.94 2.19
C LEU A 38 8.15 2.88 1.73
N ALA A 39 8.46 1.92 0.87
CA ALA A 39 9.77 1.86 0.24
C ALA A 39 10.00 3.13 -0.59
N ALA A 40 11.23 3.65 -0.54
CA ALA A 40 11.69 4.74 -1.40
C ALA A 40 11.84 4.22 -2.84
N MET A 41 11.18 4.88 -3.79
CA MET A 41 11.22 4.53 -5.21
C MET A 41 12.01 5.54 -6.04
N ASP A 42 12.25 6.73 -5.48
CA ASP A 42 12.98 7.81 -6.14
C ASP A 42 14.42 7.91 -5.63
N ALA A 43 15.29 8.46 -6.46
CA ALA A 43 16.71 8.64 -6.14
C ALA A 43 16.98 9.55 -4.93
N ASN A 44 15.98 10.35 -4.52
CA ASN A 44 16.05 11.21 -3.34
C ASN A 44 15.81 10.46 -2.02
N GLY A 45 15.53 9.15 -2.07
CA GLY A 45 15.23 8.35 -0.87
C GLY A 45 13.78 8.47 -0.38
N TYR A 46 12.88 9.01 -1.20
CA TYR A 46 11.45 9.13 -0.93
C TYR A 46 10.63 8.48 -2.06
N SER A 47 9.30 8.61 -1.96
CA SER A 47 8.34 8.19 -2.98
C SER A 47 7.23 9.23 -3.04
N ASP A 48 6.61 9.39 -4.22
CA ASP A 48 5.38 10.17 -4.44
C ASP A 48 4.16 9.24 -4.53
N PRO A 49 3.59 8.78 -3.38
CA PRO A 49 2.57 7.73 -3.40
C PRO A 49 1.20 8.25 -3.87
N TYR A 50 0.53 7.43 -4.69
CA TYR A 50 -0.90 7.54 -4.95
C TYR A 50 -1.56 6.17 -4.83
N VAL A 51 -2.88 6.15 -4.59
CA VAL A 51 -3.67 4.91 -4.56
C VAL A 51 -4.69 4.95 -5.69
N LYS A 52 -4.73 3.90 -6.51
CA LYS A 52 -5.70 3.77 -7.60
C LYS A 52 -7.06 3.38 -7.04
N THR A 53 -8.10 4.12 -7.45
CA THR A 53 -9.51 3.85 -7.17
C THR A 53 -10.12 2.91 -8.19
#